data_AF-A9CYI7-F1
#
_entry.id   AF-A9CYI7-F1
#
_cell.length_a   1.000
_cell.length_b   1.000
_cell.length_c   1.000
_cell.angle_alpha   90.00
_cell.angle_beta   90.00
_cell.angle_gamma   90.00
#
_symmetry.space_group_name_H-M   'P 1'
#
loop_
_entity.id
_entity.type
_entity.pdbx_description
1 polymer ?
#
loop_
_entity_poly.entity_id
_entity_poly.type
_entity_poly.pdbx_seq_one_letter_code
_entity_poly.pdbx_strand_id
1 'polypeptide(L)'
;MTKECIPGSRTYIASASLPDGAAFYENRVRYYTTLDMTSDEVHQLGLKEVKRIRAEMQTIIDDLGFEGSFADFLHFLRTDPQFYPKTAEELLKEAAFIAKKADAMLPKYFGKLPRTPYGIQAVPAEIAPKYTTGRYSGSSRDDEPGYYWVNTYALDKRPLYELEALTLHEAVPGHHLQISLNKELTNLPNFRRYSYISAFGEGWGLYSEYLGLEAGFYQDPYSNFGRLTYEMWRAARLVVDTGMHAKGWIDSKRWTLWPITRLCPCTMSPQR
;
A
#
# COMPACT_ATOMS: atom_id res chain seq x y z
N MET A 1 27.98 13.64 7.54
CA MET A 1 27.17 13.13 6.41
C MET A 1 27.59 13.75 5.07
N THR A 2 27.49 15.07 4.87
CA THR A 2 27.73 15.71 3.55
C THR A 2 29.18 15.80 3.09
N LYS A 3 30.15 15.93 4.00
CA LYS A 3 31.57 16.10 3.64
C LYS A 3 32.36 14.79 3.47
N GLU A 4 31.93 13.71 4.10
CA GLU A 4 32.70 12.45 4.17
C GLU A 4 31.87 11.26 3.68
N CYS A 5 30.65 11.08 4.20
CA CYS A 5 29.82 9.93 3.85
C CYS A 5 29.26 10.00 2.42
N ILE A 6 28.80 11.17 1.96
CA ILE A 6 28.25 11.33 0.60
C ILE A 6 29.36 11.16 -0.45
N PRO A 7 30.53 11.84 -0.37
CA PRO A 7 31.60 11.63 -1.35
C PRO A 7 32.18 10.22 -1.34
N GLY A 8 32.20 9.55 -0.19
CA GLY A 8 32.63 8.17 -0.04
C GLY A 8 31.54 7.11 -0.27
N SER A 9 30.33 7.53 -0.65
CA SER A 9 29.23 6.58 -0.86
C SER A 9 29.38 5.84 -2.19
N ARG A 10 29.00 4.57 -2.18
CA ARG A 10 28.96 3.72 -3.37
C ARG A 10 28.01 4.29 -4.43
N THR A 11 28.37 4.10 -5.69
CA THR A 11 27.52 4.45 -6.85
C THR A 11 26.46 3.39 -7.15
N TYR A 12 26.69 2.14 -6.71
CA TYR A 12 25.74 1.03 -6.87
C TYR A 12 24.73 1.01 -5.73
N ILE A 13 23.45 0.81 -6.07
CA ILE A 13 22.33 0.77 -5.12
C ILE A 13 22.04 -0.63 -4.56
N ALA A 14 22.41 -1.68 -5.28
CA ALA A 14 22.07 -3.06 -4.95
C ALA A 14 22.81 -3.57 -3.70
N SER A 15 22.14 -4.20 -2.74
CA SER A 15 22.77 -4.85 -1.58
C SER A 15 23.84 -5.87 -1.99
N ALA A 16 23.65 -6.59 -3.11
CA ALA A 16 24.64 -7.50 -3.67
C ALA A 16 26.01 -6.86 -3.97
N SER A 17 26.10 -5.53 -4.06
CA SER A 17 27.38 -4.83 -4.24
C SER A 17 28.18 -4.66 -2.93
N LEU A 18 27.64 -5.08 -1.79
CA LEU A 18 28.30 -5.01 -0.48
C LEU A 18 29.18 -6.26 -0.26
N PRO A 19 30.17 -6.21 0.64
CA PRO A 19 30.81 -7.41 1.18
C PRO A 19 29.72 -8.35 1.74
N ASP A 20 29.72 -9.61 1.31
CA ASP A 20 28.69 -10.63 1.60
C ASP A 20 27.24 -10.19 1.26
N GLY A 21 27.09 -9.26 0.31
CA GLY A 21 25.81 -8.62 -0.02
C GLY A 21 24.70 -9.57 -0.47
N ALA A 22 25.06 -10.64 -1.19
CA ALA A 22 24.10 -11.67 -1.61
C ALA A 22 23.56 -12.46 -0.42
N ALA A 23 24.43 -12.96 0.46
CA ALA A 23 24.03 -13.67 1.67
C ALA A 23 23.22 -12.76 2.62
N PHE A 24 23.62 -11.49 2.73
CA PHE A 24 22.85 -10.48 3.45
C PHE A 24 21.44 -10.31 2.87
N TYR A 25 21.30 -10.19 1.55
CA TYR A 25 20.00 -10.01 0.92
C TYR A 25 19.09 -11.23 1.09
N GLU A 26 19.60 -12.45 0.92
CA GLU A 26 18.84 -13.68 1.20
C GLU A 26 18.38 -13.76 2.65
N ASN A 27 19.23 -13.32 3.59
CA ASN A 27 18.84 -13.20 4.99
C ASN A 27 17.72 -12.16 5.19
N ARG A 28 17.76 -11.02 4.49
CA ARG A 28 16.69 -10.01 4.55
C ARG A 28 15.38 -10.51 3.94
N VAL A 29 15.43 -11.26 2.85
CA VAL A 29 14.25 -11.92 2.26
C VAL A 29 13.59 -12.82 3.31
N ARG A 30 14.33 -13.74 3.93
CA ARG A 30 13.80 -14.60 5.01
C ARG A 30 13.29 -13.80 6.21
N TYR A 31 14.01 -12.76 6.62
CA TYR A 31 13.62 -11.92 7.75
C TYR A 31 12.29 -11.20 7.52
N TYR A 32 12.09 -10.60 6.34
CA TYR A 32 10.89 -9.82 6.05
C TYR A 32 9.71 -10.68 5.61
N THR A 33 9.94 -11.77 4.87
CA THR A 33 8.87 -12.71 4.49
C THR A 33 8.47 -13.63 5.63
N THR A 34 9.36 -13.87 6.58
CA THR A 34 9.23 -14.89 7.65
C THR A 34 9.10 -16.32 7.14
N LEU A 35 9.44 -16.55 5.87
CA LEU A 35 9.37 -17.83 5.19
C LEU A 35 10.77 -18.26 4.76
N ASP A 36 10.99 -19.57 4.62
CA ASP A 36 12.19 -20.10 4.00
C ASP A 36 12.06 -20.01 2.46
N MET A 37 12.10 -18.78 1.96
CA MET A 37 12.04 -18.45 0.54
C MET A 37 13.32 -17.78 0.10
N THR A 38 13.76 -18.12 -1.10
CA THR A 38 14.85 -17.46 -1.82
C THR A 38 14.39 -16.18 -2.51
N SER A 39 15.31 -15.26 -2.78
CA SER A 39 15.00 -14.07 -3.58
C SER A 39 14.48 -14.41 -4.99
N ASP A 40 14.89 -15.55 -5.53
CA ASP A 40 14.45 -16.06 -6.83
C ASP A 40 12.98 -16.49 -6.83
N GLU A 41 12.54 -17.21 -5.80
CA GLU A 41 11.14 -17.59 -5.63
C GLU A 41 10.25 -16.36 -5.44
N VAL A 42 10.71 -15.37 -4.66
CA VAL A 42 10.01 -14.10 -4.50
C VAL A 42 9.87 -13.36 -5.83
N HIS A 43 10.93 -13.32 -6.64
CA HIS A 43 10.90 -12.69 -7.97
C HIS A 43 9.88 -13.37 -8.89
N GLN A 44 9.89 -14.71 -8.96
CA GLN A 44 8.97 -15.47 -9.80
C GLN A 44 7.52 -15.33 -9.34
N LEU A 45 7.28 -15.31 -8.03
CA LEU A 45 5.97 -15.01 -7.47
C LEU A 45 5.50 -13.62 -7.91
N GLY A 46 6.36 -12.60 -7.78
CA GLY A 46 6.06 -11.25 -8.23
C GLY A 46 5.65 -11.18 -9.71
N LEU A 47 6.38 -11.86 -10.60
CA LEU A 47 6.07 -11.91 -12.03
C LEU A 47 4.72 -12.59 -12.30
N LYS A 48 4.43 -13.69 -11.59
CA LYS A 48 3.15 -14.40 -11.68
C LYS A 48 1.99 -13.51 -11.24
N GLU A 49 2.13 -12.82 -10.11
CA GLU A 49 1.07 -11.95 -9.58
C GLU A 49 0.87 -10.71 -10.47
N VAL A 50 1.93 -10.08 -10.98
CA VAL A 50 1.82 -8.99 -11.96
C VAL A 50 1.03 -9.44 -13.19
N LYS A 51 1.29 -10.65 -13.71
CA LYS A 51 0.54 -11.19 -14.86
C LYS A 51 -0.94 -11.41 -14.52
N ARG A 52 -1.24 -12.02 -13.36
CA ARG A 52 -2.62 -12.27 -12.91
C ARG A 52 -3.40 -10.98 -12.75
N ILE A 53 -2.87 -10.04 -11.97
CA ILE A 53 -3.52 -8.75 -11.67
C ILE A 53 -3.75 -7.95 -12.95
N ARG A 54 -2.79 -7.96 -13.89
CA ARG A 54 -2.97 -7.29 -15.19
C ARG A 54 -4.14 -7.87 -15.99
N ALA A 55 -4.33 -9.19 -15.97
CA ALA A 55 -5.45 -9.83 -16.66
C ALA A 55 -6.79 -9.45 -16.01
N GLU A 56 -6.85 -9.38 -14.68
CA GLU A 56 -8.04 -8.91 -13.96
C GLU A 56 -8.36 -7.44 -14.25
N MET A 57 -7.33 -6.57 -14.26
CA MET A 57 -7.49 -5.17 -14.66
C MET A 57 -8.03 -5.04 -16.09
N GLN A 58 -7.56 -5.87 -17.02
CA GLN A 58 -8.07 -5.88 -18.40
C GLN A 58 -9.54 -6.30 -18.44
N THR A 59 -9.95 -7.29 -17.64
CA THR A 59 -11.35 -7.73 -17.57
C THR A 59 -12.27 -6.58 -17.17
N ILE A 60 -11.86 -5.76 -16.19
CA ILE A 60 -12.63 -4.57 -15.79
C ILE A 60 -12.75 -3.55 -16.93
N ILE A 61 -11.66 -3.31 -17.67
CA ILE A 61 -11.65 -2.39 -18.81
C ILE A 61 -12.61 -2.89 -19.91
N ASP A 62 -12.59 -4.19 -20.18
CA ASP A 62 -13.44 -4.83 -21.19
C ASP A 62 -14.92 -4.77 -20.76
N ASP A 63 -15.23 -5.04 -19.49
CA ASP A 63 -16.59 -4.97 -18.92
C ASP A 63 -17.16 -3.54 -18.92
N LEU A 64 -16.30 -2.53 -18.77
CA LEU A 64 -16.66 -1.12 -18.91
C LEU A 64 -16.92 -0.70 -20.37
N GLY A 65 -16.55 -1.55 -21.34
CA GLY A 65 -16.66 -1.23 -22.77
C GLY A 65 -15.79 -0.05 -23.18
N PHE A 66 -14.66 0.18 -22.50
CA PHE A 66 -13.79 1.32 -22.79
C PHE A 66 -13.11 1.14 -24.16
N GLU A 67 -13.28 2.12 -25.05
CA GLU A 67 -12.61 2.14 -26.34
C GLU A 67 -11.19 2.71 -26.21
N GLY A 68 -10.18 1.89 -26.52
CA GLY A 68 -8.79 2.31 -26.54
C GLY A 68 -7.85 1.24 -25.99
N SER A 69 -6.59 1.61 -25.80
CA SER A 69 -5.61 0.73 -25.17
C SER A 69 -5.69 0.80 -23.65
N PHE A 70 -5.10 -0.19 -22.97
CA PHE A 70 -4.88 -0.14 -21.52
C PHE A 70 -4.20 1.18 -21.08
N ALA A 71 -3.25 1.69 -21.88
CA ALA A 71 -2.55 2.93 -21.56
C ALA A 71 -3.48 4.16 -21.65
N ASP A 72 -4.43 4.15 -22.59
CA ASP A 72 -5.43 5.20 -22.74
C ASP A 72 -6.40 5.19 -21.55
N PHE A 73 -6.79 4.00 -21.08
CA PHE A 73 -7.60 3.86 -19.87
C PHE A 73 -6.90 4.42 -18.63
N LEU A 74 -5.61 4.10 -18.44
CA LEU A 74 -4.82 4.68 -17.35
C LEU A 74 -4.66 6.20 -17.47
N HIS A 75 -4.58 6.72 -18.71
CA HIS A 75 -4.54 8.16 -18.93
C HIS A 75 -5.87 8.79 -18.51
N PHE A 76 -6.99 8.23 -18.97
CA PHE A 76 -8.34 8.63 -18.58
C PHE A 76 -8.51 8.68 -17.05
N LEU A 77 -8.17 7.61 -16.33
CA LEU A 77 -8.22 7.57 -14.87
C LEU A 77 -7.37 8.67 -14.19
N ARG A 78 -6.29 9.10 -14.83
CA ARG A 78 -5.39 10.11 -14.28
C ARG A 78 -5.81 11.53 -14.55
N THR A 79 -6.52 11.77 -15.65
CA THR A 79 -6.80 13.13 -16.12
C THR A 79 -8.25 13.53 -16.00
N ASP A 80 -9.18 12.58 -15.94
CA ASP A 80 -10.59 12.91 -15.84
C ASP A 80 -10.92 13.46 -14.43
N PRO A 81 -11.49 14.68 -14.33
CA PRO A 81 -11.83 15.29 -13.04
C PRO A 81 -12.82 14.50 -12.19
N GLN A 82 -13.60 13.57 -12.77
CA GLN A 82 -14.57 12.76 -12.02
C GLN A 82 -13.92 11.91 -10.93
N PHE A 83 -12.64 11.57 -11.10
CA PHE A 83 -11.92 10.70 -10.20
C PHE A 83 -11.26 11.42 -9.03
N TYR A 84 -11.38 12.75 -8.92
CA TYR A 84 -10.66 13.53 -7.92
C TYR A 84 -11.59 14.40 -7.08
N PRO A 85 -11.32 14.51 -5.76
CA PRO A 85 -12.09 15.39 -4.90
C PRO A 85 -11.81 16.86 -5.24
N LYS A 86 -12.84 17.70 -5.17
CA LYS A 86 -12.72 19.15 -5.40
C LYS A 86 -12.19 19.87 -4.17
N THR A 87 -12.43 19.31 -2.99
CA THR A 87 -12.00 19.90 -1.71
C THR A 87 -11.42 18.87 -0.76
N ALA A 88 -10.63 19.33 0.21
CA ALA A 88 -10.12 18.49 1.29
C ALA A 88 -11.26 17.88 2.11
N GLU A 89 -12.32 18.65 2.35
CA GLU A 89 -13.48 18.19 3.11
C GLU A 89 -14.24 17.08 2.38
N GLU A 90 -14.40 17.18 1.06
CA GLU A 90 -15.00 16.14 0.23
C GLU A 90 -14.23 14.82 0.35
N LEU A 91 -12.90 14.86 0.24
CA LEU A 91 -12.05 13.67 0.41
C LEU A 91 -12.22 13.04 1.79
N LEU A 92 -12.21 13.85 2.86
CA LEU A 92 -12.40 13.36 4.23
C LEU A 92 -13.79 12.78 4.46
N LYS A 93 -14.84 13.40 3.90
CA LYS A 93 -16.22 12.92 3.98
C LYS A 93 -16.40 11.59 3.26
N GLU A 94 -15.79 11.43 2.08
CA GLU A 94 -15.85 10.17 1.35
C GLU A 94 -15.12 9.05 2.12
N ALA A 95 -13.92 9.33 2.63
CA ALA A 95 -13.19 8.39 3.49
C ALA A 95 -14.02 8.00 4.73
N ALA A 96 -14.72 8.96 5.35
CA ALA A 96 -15.60 8.69 6.49
C ALA A 96 -16.82 7.86 6.14
N PHE A 97 -17.42 8.08 4.99
CA PHE A 97 -18.53 7.28 4.52
C PHE A 97 -18.13 5.83 4.26
N ILE A 98 -16.99 5.61 3.58
CA ILE A 98 -16.42 4.29 3.35
C ILE A 98 -16.09 3.59 4.67
N ALA A 99 -15.41 4.29 5.59
CA ALA A 99 -15.07 3.76 6.90
C ALA A 99 -16.32 3.34 7.69
N LYS A 100 -17.41 4.10 7.61
CA LYS A 100 -18.66 3.74 8.29
C LYS A 100 -19.36 2.52 7.70
N LYS A 101 -19.30 2.35 6.36
CA LYS A 101 -19.72 1.09 5.74
C LYS A 101 -18.86 -0.08 6.22
N ALA A 102 -17.55 0.15 6.37
CA ALA A 102 -16.63 -0.88 6.84
C ALA A 102 -16.88 -1.25 8.31
N ASP A 103 -17.17 -0.29 9.19
CA ASP A 103 -17.62 -0.59 10.55
C ASP A 103 -18.83 -1.54 10.56
N ALA A 104 -19.79 -1.31 9.67
CA ALA A 104 -21.03 -2.07 9.62
C ALA A 104 -20.83 -3.53 9.19
N MET A 105 -19.79 -3.84 8.39
CA MET A 105 -19.51 -5.22 8.00
C MET A 105 -18.80 -6.02 9.11
N LEU A 106 -18.12 -5.35 10.05
CA LEU A 106 -17.23 -6.02 11.02
C LEU A 106 -17.89 -7.17 11.80
N PRO A 107 -19.10 -7.02 12.38
CA PRO A 107 -19.72 -8.10 13.15
C PRO A 107 -20.02 -9.37 12.34
N LYS A 108 -20.12 -9.27 11.01
CA LYS A 108 -20.35 -10.42 10.13
C LYS A 108 -19.09 -11.28 9.95
N TYR A 109 -17.90 -10.65 9.95
CA TYR A 109 -16.63 -11.32 9.64
C TYR A 109 -15.74 -11.55 10.87
N PHE A 110 -15.93 -10.78 11.94
CA PHE A 110 -15.04 -10.78 13.11
C PHE A 110 -15.80 -11.00 14.41
N GLY A 111 -15.47 -12.08 15.13
CA GLY A 111 -16.07 -12.41 16.42
C GLY A 111 -15.58 -11.55 17.60
N LYS A 112 -14.53 -10.75 17.41
CA LYS A 112 -14.01 -9.82 18.42
C LYS A 112 -13.62 -8.50 17.76
N LEU A 113 -14.15 -7.41 18.30
CA LEU A 113 -13.86 -6.04 17.87
C LEU A 113 -13.07 -5.31 18.96
N PRO A 114 -12.15 -4.39 18.61
CA PRO A 114 -11.44 -3.58 19.57
C PRO A 114 -12.37 -2.59 20.26
N ARG A 115 -12.03 -2.23 21.49
CA ARG A 115 -12.69 -1.20 22.29
C ARG A 115 -12.18 0.19 21.93
N THR A 116 -10.91 0.31 21.54
CA THR A 116 -10.32 1.57 21.09
C THR A 116 -11.03 2.03 19.80
N PRO A 117 -11.67 3.21 19.78
CA PRO A 117 -12.27 3.74 18.56
C PRO A 117 -11.21 4.33 17.63
N TYR A 118 -11.62 4.69 16.41
CA TYR A 118 -10.82 5.50 15.52
C TYR A 118 -11.61 6.68 14.94
N GLY A 119 -10.88 7.76 14.66
CA GLY A 119 -11.38 8.90 13.90
C GLY A 119 -10.72 9.01 12.53
N ILE A 120 -11.14 9.99 11.74
CA ILE A 120 -10.53 10.33 10.45
C ILE A 120 -10.03 11.75 10.54
N GLN A 121 -8.81 11.99 10.07
CA GLN A 121 -8.18 13.30 10.15
C GLN A 121 -7.32 13.57 8.93
N ALA A 122 -7.19 14.83 8.55
CA ALA A 122 -6.18 15.23 7.58
C ALA A 122 -4.77 15.00 8.15
N VAL A 123 -3.84 14.59 7.31
CA VAL A 123 -2.41 14.64 7.64
C VAL A 123 -2.02 16.09 7.98
N PRO A 124 -1.26 16.33 9.07
CA PRO A 124 -0.78 17.68 9.42
C PRO A 124 -0.06 18.38 8.25
N ALA A 125 -0.35 19.67 8.05
CA ALA A 125 0.06 20.42 6.87
C ALA A 125 1.60 20.49 6.72
N GLU A 126 2.33 20.44 7.83
CA GLU A 126 3.78 20.54 7.90
C GLU A 126 4.48 19.32 7.27
N ILE A 127 3.83 18.16 7.34
CA ILE A 127 4.37 16.89 6.82
C ILE A 127 3.68 16.45 5.53
N ALA A 128 2.45 16.93 5.27
CA ALA A 128 1.61 16.49 4.16
C ALA A 128 2.29 16.48 2.77
N PRO A 129 3.13 17.46 2.37
CA PRO A 129 3.79 17.44 1.06
C PRO A 129 4.76 16.27 0.85
N LYS A 130 5.28 15.70 1.95
CA LYS A 130 6.22 14.57 1.94
C LYS A 130 5.60 13.29 2.48
N TYR A 131 4.32 13.33 2.85
CA TYR A 131 3.60 12.22 3.44
C TYR A 131 2.96 11.33 2.37
N THR A 132 2.66 10.08 2.74
CA THR A 132 1.94 9.13 1.89
C THR A 132 0.47 9.55 1.69
N THR A 133 -0.27 8.83 0.85
CA THR A 133 -1.71 9.08 0.58
C THR A 133 -2.57 8.98 1.83
N GLY A 134 -2.22 8.06 2.73
CA GLY A 134 -2.80 7.94 4.05
C GLY A 134 -1.94 7.03 4.92
N ARG A 135 -2.31 6.93 6.20
CA ARG A 135 -1.75 5.99 7.17
C ARG A 135 -2.65 5.87 8.40
N TYR A 136 -2.69 4.70 9.03
CA TYR A 136 -3.19 4.56 10.39
C TYR A 136 -2.18 5.02 11.44
N SER A 137 -2.61 5.96 12.27
CA SER A 137 -1.91 6.44 13.45
C SER A 137 -2.57 5.86 14.69
N GLY A 138 -1.92 4.87 15.31
CA GLY A 138 -2.42 4.25 16.54
C GLY A 138 -2.29 5.16 17.76
N SER A 139 -3.14 4.95 18.75
CA SER A 139 -3.06 5.66 20.04
C SER A 139 -1.75 5.38 20.80
N SER A 140 -1.25 6.33 21.57
CA SER A 140 -0.12 6.04 22.50
C SER A 140 -0.62 5.70 23.90
N ARG A 141 -1.86 6.08 24.21
CA ARG A 141 -2.51 5.89 25.52
C ARG A 141 -3.87 5.20 25.36
N ASP A 142 -4.36 4.61 26.44
CA ASP A 142 -5.66 3.91 26.46
C ASP A 142 -6.87 4.85 26.40
N ASP A 143 -6.67 6.15 26.71
CA ASP A 143 -7.68 7.21 26.64
C ASP A 143 -7.70 7.97 25.29
N GLU A 144 -6.88 7.55 24.32
CA GLU A 144 -6.80 8.16 23.00
C GLU A 144 -7.37 7.25 21.91
N PRO A 145 -8.08 7.80 20.91
CA PRO A 145 -8.48 7.03 19.73
C PRO A 145 -7.28 6.79 18.80
N GLY A 146 -7.42 5.83 17.89
CA GLY A 146 -6.61 5.80 16.68
C GLY A 146 -7.10 6.84 15.65
N TYR A 147 -6.29 7.15 14.66
CA TYR A 147 -6.70 8.00 13.54
C TYR A 147 -6.33 7.38 12.22
N TYR A 148 -7.29 7.27 11.31
CA TYR A 148 -7.02 7.11 9.89
C TYR A 148 -6.67 8.49 9.31
N TRP A 149 -5.40 8.70 9.03
CA TRP A 149 -4.93 9.93 8.38
C TRP A 149 -5.09 9.84 6.88
N VAL A 150 -5.73 10.85 6.31
CA VAL A 150 -5.95 11.01 4.87
C VAL A 150 -5.20 12.25 4.40
N ASN A 151 -4.35 12.13 3.38
CA ASN A 151 -3.54 13.24 2.93
C ASN A 151 -4.33 14.13 1.95
N THR A 152 -4.75 15.29 2.42
CA THR A 152 -5.52 16.28 1.64
C THR A 152 -4.65 17.26 0.84
N TYR A 153 -3.32 17.09 0.84
CA TYR A 153 -2.42 17.86 -0.01
C TYR A 153 -2.36 17.30 -1.43
N ALA A 154 -2.35 18.18 -2.44
CA ALA A 154 -2.34 17.85 -3.87
C ALA A 154 -3.48 16.89 -4.24
N LEU A 155 -4.73 17.38 -4.19
CA LEU A 155 -5.95 16.60 -4.41
C LEU A 155 -5.99 15.95 -5.81
N ASP A 156 -5.32 16.55 -6.80
CA ASP A 156 -5.05 15.99 -8.14
C ASP A 156 -4.21 14.70 -8.12
N LYS A 157 -3.72 14.28 -6.96
CA LYS A 157 -2.99 13.03 -6.71
C LYS A 157 -3.69 12.15 -5.68
N ARG A 158 -4.98 12.39 -5.41
CA ARG A 158 -5.81 11.67 -4.43
C ARG A 158 -7.05 11.11 -5.13
N PRO A 159 -6.88 10.13 -6.03
CA PRO A 159 -8.02 9.58 -6.75
C PRO A 159 -9.01 8.90 -5.79
N LEU A 160 -10.30 9.17 -5.99
CA LEU A 160 -11.41 8.58 -5.23
C LEU A 160 -11.51 7.06 -5.46
N TYR A 161 -11.18 6.59 -6.67
CA TYR A 161 -11.25 5.16 -6.99
C TYR A 161 -10.29 4.27 -6.18
N GLU A 162 -9.24 4.83 -5.58
CA GLU A 162 -8.34 4.07 -4.69
C GLU A 162 -8.79 4.10 -3.22
N LEU A 163 -9.76 4.94 -2.88
CA LEU A 163 -10.05 5.31 -1.50
C LEU A 163 -10.69 4.16 -0.71
N GLU A 164 -11.48 3.29 -1.34
CA GLU A 164 -12.03 2.09 -0.69
C GLU A 164 -10.90 1.17 -0.23
N ALA A 165 -9.94 0.84 -1.11
CA ALA A 165 -8.80 0.00 -0.75
C ALA A 165 -7.93 0.63 0.32
N LEU A 166 -7.61 1.92 0.20
CA LEU A 166 -6.83 2.63 1.22
C LEU A 166 -7.55 2.63 2.57
N THR A 167 -8.86 2.89 2.60
CA THR A 167 -9.62 2.93 3.85
C THR A 167 -9.67 1.56 4.52
N LEU A 168 -9.93 0.49 3.75
CA LEU A 168 -9.95 -0.87 4.29
C LEU A 168 -8.56 -1.33 4.78
N HIS A 169 -7.48 -0.88 4.14
CA HIS A 169 -6.11 -1.17 4.53
C HIS A 169 -5.72 -0.48 5.84
N GLU A 170 -5.99 0.81 5.96
CA GLU A 170 -5.53 1.62 7.09
C GLU A 170 -6.48 1.55 8.30
N ALA A 171 -7.79 1.64 8.06
CA ALA A 171 -8.78 1.62 9.14
C ALA A 171 -9.23 0.18 9.43
N VAL A 172 -10.49 -0.13 9.13
CA VAL A 172 -11.10 -1.44 9.36
C VAL A 172 -11.48 -2.09 8.03
N PRO A 173 -11.25 -3.39 7.85
CA PRO A 173 -10.71 -4.35 8.83
C PRO A 173 -9.17 -4.36 8.96
N GLY A 174 -8.46 -3.44 8.32
CA GLY A 174 -6.99 -3.40 8.27
C GLY A 174 -6.29 -2.99 9.56
N HIS A 175 -5.37 -2.02 9.45
CA HIS A 175 -4.41 -1.72 10.52
C HIS A 175 -5.07 -1.29 11.83
N HIS A 176 -6.14 -0.50 11.83
CA HIS A 176 -6.82 -0.14 13.07
C HIS A 176 -7.30 -1.38 13.83
N LEU A 177 -7.99 -2.29 13.15
CA LEU A 177 -8.54 -3.50 13.77
C LEU A 177 -7.40 -4.37 14.32
N GLN A 178 -6.40 -4.65 13.49
CA GLN A 178 -5.27 -5.52 13.85
C GLN A 178 -4.45 -4.97 15.02
N ILE A 179 -4.05 -3.71 14.96
CA ILE A 179 -3.17 -3.09 15.96
C ILE A 179 -3.92 -2.92 17.28
N SER A 180 -5.18 -2.49 17.23
CA SER A 180 -5.97 -2.25 18.45
C SER A 180 -6.28 -3.56 19.18
N LEU A 181 -6.64 -4.63 18.46
CA LEU A 181 -6.81 -5.95 19.07
C LEU A 181 -5.51 -6.47 19.69
N ASN A 182 -4.36 -6.26 19.04
CA ASN A 182 -3.07 -6.70 19.59
C ASN A 182 -2.71 -6.00 20.90
N LYS A 183 -3.04 -4.71 21.04
CA LYS A 183 -2.85 -3.96 22.30
C LYS A 183 -3.70 -4.51 23.44
N GLU A 184 -4.89 -5.02 23.13
CA GLU A 184 -5.81 -5.58 24.13
C GLU A 184 -5.45 -6.99 24.61
N LEU A 185 -4.43 -7.63 24.02
CA LEU A 185 -3.92 -8.94 24.46
C LEU A 185 -3.03 -8.81 25.71
N THR A 186 -3.62 -8.32 26.81
CA THR A 186 -2.89 -8.01 28.05
C THR A 186 -2.27 -9.23 28.74
N ASN A 187 -2.72 -10.43 28.39
CA ASN A 187 -2.16 -11.70 28.84
C ASN A 187 -0.85 -12.10 28.12
N LEU A 188 -0.45 -11.38 27.07
CA LEU A 188 0.81 -11.63 26.36
C LEU A 188 1.95 -10.75 26.90
N PRO A 189 3.21 -11.25 26.88
CA PRO A 189 4.39 -10.43 27.18
C PRO A 189 4.51 -9.23 26.24
N ASN A 190 5.06 -8.13 26.75
CA ASN A 190 5.22 -6.86 26.02
C ASN A 190 5.91 -7.03 24.65
N PHE A 191 6.95 -7.85 24.54
CA PHE A 191 7.62 -8.06 23.26
C PHE A 191 6.67 -8.63 22.18
N ARG A 192 5.72 -9.51 22.54
CA ARG A 192 4.73 -10.01 21.56
C ARG A 192 3.68 -8.98 21.18
N ARG A 193 3.30 -8.10 22.12
CA ARG A 193 2.31 -7.04 21.86
C ARG A 193 2.88 -5.86 21.07
N TYR A 194 4.17 -5.59 21.22
CA TYR A 194 4.80 -4.38 20.68
C TYR A 194 5.82 -4.65 19.58
N SER A 195 6.17 -5.91 19.31
CA SER A 195 6.92 -6.25 18.09
C SER A 195 6.02 -6.15 16.86
N TYR A 196 6.55 -5.57 15.78
CA TYR A 196 5.88 -5.50 14.49
C TYR A 196 6.58 -6.41 13.48
N ILE A 197 5.89 -7.47 13.07
CA ILE A 197 6.31 -8.34 11.98
C ILE A 197 5.72 -7.78 10.69
N SER A 198 6.57 -7.22 9.83
CA SER A 198 6.12 -6.49 8.63
C SER A 198 5.24 -7.34 7.72
N ALA A 199 5.61 -8.62 7.46
CA ALA A 199 4.78 -9.51 6.65
C ALA A 199 3.38 -9.73 7.23
N PHE A 200 3.26 -9.81 8.57
CA PHE A 200 1.96 -9.96 9.21
C PHE A 200 1.13 -8.67 9.12
N GLY A 201 1.70 -7.53 9.50
CA GLY A 201 0.96 -6.26 9.53
C GLY A 201 0.56 -5.77 8.14
N GLU A 202 1.51 -5.69 7.22
CA GLU A 202 1.25 -5.24 5.83
C GLU A 202 0.47 -6.29 5.03
N GLY A 203 0.74 -7.59 5.28
CA GLY A 203 -0.03 -8.68 4.68
C GLY A 203 -1.47 -8.68 5.14
N TRP A 204 -1.74 -8.37 6.42
CA TRP A 204 -3.10 -8.18 6.94
C TRP A 204 -3.81 -7.00 6.28
N GLY A 205 -3.12 -5.86 6.13
CA GLY A 205 -3.64 -4.71 5.40
C GLY A 205 -4.03 -5.08 3.96
N LEU A 206 -3.14 -5.74 3.23
CA LEU A 206 -3.41 -6.20 1.86
C LEU A 206 -4.54 -7.24 1.80
N TYR A 207 -4.61 -8.16 2.75
CA TYR A 207 -5.72 -9.11 2.87
C TYR A 207 -7.05 -8.39 3.12
N SER A 208 -7.05 -7.31 3.91
CA SER A 208 -8.24 -6.52 4.20
C SER A 208 -8.77 -5.79 2.96
N GLU A 209 -7.89 -5.35 2.06
CA GLU A 209 -8.27 -4.84 0.73
C GLU A 209 -8.99 -5.93 -0.08
N TYR A 210 -8.51 -7.17 -0.08
CA TYR A 210 -9.18 -8.28 -0.76
C TYR A 210 -10.54 -8.63 -0.11
N LEU A 211 -10.58 -8.71 1.23
CA LEU A 211 -11.80 -9.02 1.99
C LEU A 211 -12.94 -8.04 1.68
N GLY A 212 -12.62 -6.81 1.27
CA GLY A 212 -13.60 -5.85 0.78
C GLY A 212 -14.49 -6.40 -0.35
N LEU A 213 -13.96 -7.22 -1.26
CA LEU A 213 -14.74 -7.88 -2.31
C LEU A 213 -15.83 -8.78 -1.72
N GLU A 214 -15.44 -9.63 -0.76
CA GLU A 214 -16.37 -10.55 -0.10
C GLU A 214 -17.37 -9.81 0.81
N ALA A 215 -16.98 -8.63 1.29
CA ALA A 215 -17.79 -7.76 2.15
C ALA A 215 -18.71 -6.80 1.38
N GLY A 216 -18.70 -6.84 0.04
CA GLY A 216 -19.60 -6.04 -0.80
C GLY A 216 -19.11 -4.61 -1.08
N PHE A 217 -17.82 -4.34 -0.91
CA PHE A 217 -17.16 -3.14 -1.45
C PHE A 217 -16.87 -3.32 -2.95
N TYR A 218 -16.29 -2.29 -3.57
CA TYR A 218 -15.85 -2.34 -4.95
C TYR A 218 -16.97 -2.59 -5.96
N GLN A 219 -18.16 -2.06 -5.66
CA GLN A 219 -19.33 -2.18 -6.54
C GLN A 219 -19.22 -1.27 -7.77
N ASP A 220 -18.46 -0.19 -7.66
CA ASP A 220 -18.01 0.60 -8.80
C ASP A 220 -16.81 -0.12 -9.46
N PRO A 221 -16.86 -0.45 -10.76
CA PRO A 221 -15.74 -1.05 -11.47
C PRO A 221 -14.44 -0.24 -11.33
N TYR A 222 -14.52 1.09 -11.25
CA TYR A 222 -13.34 1.94 -11.04
C TYR A 222 -12.73 1.73 -9.66
N SER A 223 -13.55 1.57 -8.61
CA SER A 223 -13.00 1.31 -7.27
C SER A 223 -12.39 -0.09 -7.16
N ASN A 224 -12.93 -1.09 -7.87
CA ASN A 224 -12.27 -2.40 -7.99
C ASN A 224 -10.95 -2.29 -8.77
N PHE A 225 -10.88 -1.46 -9.81
CA PHE A 225 -9.63 -1.15 -10.50
C PHE A 225 -8.62 -0.48 -9.56
N GLY A 226 -9.08 0.41 -8.67
CA GLY A 226 -8.24 1.03 -7.64
C GLY A 226 -7.65 0.01 -6.66
N ARG A 227 -8.44 -0.96 -6.19
CA ARG A 227 -7.95 -2.10 -5.40
C ARG A 227 -6.85 -2.87 -6.14
N LEU A 228 -7.07 -3.23 -7.40
CA LEU A 228 -6.06 -3.92 -8.22
C LEU A 228 -4.82 -3.04 -8.46
N THR A 229 -4.96 -1.72 -8.51
CA THR A 229 -3.82 -0.79 -8.65
C THR A 229 -2.94 -0.86 -7.42
N TYR A 230 -3.55 -0.91 -6.25
CA TYR A 230 -2.87 -1.13 -4.98
C TYR A 230 -2.18 -2.50 -4.94
N GLU A 231 -2.88 -3.56 -5.34
CA GLU A 231 -2.35 -4.93 -5.39
C GLU A 231 -1.16 -5.05 -6.37
N MET A 232 -1.31 -4.50 -7.58
CA MET A 232 -0.26 -4.44 -8.61
C MET A 232 1.00 -3.76 -8.07
N TRP A 233 0.84 -2.67 -7.30
CA TRP A 233 1.98 -1.97 -6.71
C TRP A 233 2.72 -2.81 -5.67
N ARG A 234 2.05 -3.68 -4.92
CA ARG A 234 2.72 -4.63 -4.00
C ARG A 234 3.40 -5.77 -4.80
N ALA A 235 2.73 -6.36 -5.79
CA ALA A 235 3.32 -7.41 -6.63
C ALA A 235 4.57 -6.91 -7.38
N ALA A 236 4.49 -5.69 -7.89
CA ALA A 236 5.58 -4.94 -8.48
C ALA A 236 6.82 -4.83 -7.59
N ARG A 237 6.63 -4.55 -6.29
CA ARG A 237 7.74 -4.44 -5.33
C ARG A 237 8.50 -5.75 -5.20
N LEU A 238 7.84 -6.91 -5.26
CA LEU A 238 8.51 -8.21 -5.24
C LEU A 238 9.48 -8.35 -6.42
N VAL A 239 9.05 -7.97 -7.62
CA VAL A 239 9.85 -8.03 -8.85
C VAL A 239 10.99 -7.02 -8.83
N VAL A 240 10.69 -5.78 -8.45
CA VAL A 240 11.64 -4.67 -8.49
C VAL A 240 12.73 -4.87 -7.44
N ASP A 241 12.37 -5.13 -6.19
CA ASP A 241 13.34 -5.29 -5.09
C ASP A 241 14.33 -6.43 -5.36
N THR A 242 13.82 -7.60 -5.74
CA THR A 242 14.66 -8.76 -6.11
C THR A 242 15.40 -8.53 -7.42
N GLY A 243 14.78 -7.82 -8.37
CA GLY A 243 15.40 -7.40 -9.62
C GLY A 243 16.67 -6.59 -9.39
N MET A 244 16.60 -5.61 -8.48
CA MET A 244 17.73 -4.82 -8.04
C MET A 244 18.80 -5.64 -7.34
N HIS A 245 18.36 -6.37 -6.32
CA HIS A 245 19.24 -6.82 -5.25
C HIS A 245 19.79 -8.22 -5.49
N ALA A 246 19.14 -9.02 -6.35
CA ALA A 246 19.58 -10.35 -6.73
C ALA A 246 19.80 -10.52 -8.24
N LYS A 247 19.03 -9.83 -9.10
CA LYS A 247 19.09 -10.03 -10.58
C LYS A 247 19.97 -9.03 -11.32
N GLY A 248 20.67 -8.14 -10.61
CA GLY A 248 21.59 -7.20 -11.23
C GLY A 248 20.88 -6.16 -12.11
N TRP A 249 19.71 -5.66 -11.71
CA TRP A 249 19.10 -4.49 -12.35
C TRP A 249 19.87 -3.22 -11.89
N ILE A 250 21.04 -3.02 -12.49
CA ILE A 250 22.10 -2.11 -12.02
C ILE A 250 21.89 -0.62 -12.33
N ASP A 251 20.87 -0.25 -13.10
CA ASP A 251 20.72 1.13 -13.57
C ASP A 251 19.27 1.61 -13.50
N SER A 252 19.03 2.78 -12.90
CA SER A 252 17.69 3.36 -12.64
C SER A 252 16.82 3.50 -13.90
N LYS A 253 17.45 3.53 -15.08
CA LYS A 253 16.77 3.57 -16.40
C LYS A 253 16.04 2.29 -16.78
N ARG A 254 16.45 1.11 -16.26
CA ARG A 254 15.76 -0.17 -16.56
C ARG A 254 14.40 -0.28 -15.87
N TRP A 255 14.14 0.58 -14.89
CA TRP A 255 13.00 0.58 -14.00
C TRP A 255 11.91 1.52 -14.51
N THR A 256 12.31 2.62 -15.14
CA THR A 256 11.42 3.48 -15.92
C THR A 256 10.84 2.78 -17.14
N LEU A 257 11.46 1.67 -17.60
CA LEU A 257 10.98 0.85 -18.71
C LEU A 257 9.99 -0.23 -18.29
N TRP A 258 9.80 -0.48 -16.99
CA TRP A 258 8.79 -1.44 -16.55
C TRP A 258 7.44 -0.73 -16.36
N PRO A 259 6.32 -1.26 -16.90
CA PRO A 259 4.99 -0.63 -16.85
C PRO A 259 4.47 -0.24 -15.46
N ILE A 260 5.09 -0.72 -14.38
CA ILE A 260 4.71 -0.45 -12.99
C ILE A 260 4.75 1.04 -12.67
N THR A 261 5.77 1.77 -13.14
CA THR A 261 5.84 3.24 -12.93
C THR A 261 4.76 3.99 -13.70
N ARG A 262 4.21 3.39 -14.76
CA ARG A 262 3.04 3.89 -15.49
C ARG A 262 1.71 3.35 -14.98
N LEU A 263 1.69 2.46 -13.99
CA LEU A 263 0.46 1.94 -13.37
C LEU A 263 0.16 2.61 -12.02
N CYS A 264 1.19 3.11 -11.32
CA CYS A 264 1.04 3.76 -10.03
C CYS A 264 0.89 5.29 -10.17
N PRO A 265 -0.23 5.93 -9.77
CA PRO A 265 -0.37 7.39 -9.79
C PRO A 265 0.55 8.10 -8.78
N CYS A 266 1.09 7.37 -7.81
CA CYS A 266 2.06 7.88 -6.83
C CYS A 266 3.52 7.58 -7.24
N THR A 267 3.99 8.07 -8.39
CA THR A 267 5.44 8.21 -8.58
C THR A 267 5.89 9.42 -7.77
N MET A 268 6.53 9.17 -6.63
CA MET A 268 7.48 10.13 -6.07
C MET A 268 8.45 10.51 -7.19
N SER A 269 8.39 11.77 -7.61
CA SER A 269 9.40 12.37 -8.48
C SER A 269 10.78 12.10 -7.86
N PRO A 270 11.78 11.62 -8.61
CA PRO A 270 13.15 11.70 -8.16
C PRO A 270 13.50 13.19 -8.14
N GLN A 271 13.40 13.80 -6.95
CA GLN A 271 13.89 15.16 -6.74
C GLN A 271 15.39 15.14 -7.06
N ARG A 272 15.77 15.91 -8.08
CA ARG A 272 17.13 16.45 -8.21
C ARG A 272 17.38 17.47 -7.11
#